data_AF-A0A7W0WSJ8-F1
#
_entry.id   AF-A0A7W0WSJ8-F1
#
_cell.length_a   1.000
_cell.length_b   1.000
_cell.length_c   1.000
_cell.angle_alpha   90.00
_cell.angle_beta   90.00
_cell.angle_gamma   90.00
#
_symmetry.space_group_name_H-M   'P 1'
#
loop_
_entity.id
_entity.type
_entity.pdbx_description
1 polymer ?
#
loop_
_entity_poly.entity_id
_entity_poly.type
_entity_poly.pdbx_seq_one_letter_code
_entity_poly.pdbx_strand_id
1 'polypeptide(L)'
;MVCGDGFVDEKAEACDDANLVDGDGCDSNCTLPGCGNGILGFDESCDDGNLESGDGCDANCSQSFCGNGIKAGDETCDDSNTTSGDGCDVNCKITGCGNGVATFGETCDDGNAVDGDGCDSNCSMTGCGNGIKGGTEQCDDGNTTTADGCSATCAIEVLEIEPNDDGTIATGGSGINGNDFSITAADVNPAVTGKTTIIAALTPMGDEDVFKVSNTGTVAVRLKLDTWNLATGFGIGVSCGTASIDTGINVRNAAGVVLASNNDRPGSDYCAGLVHPLFPGESVYVHVVDYLDNSVVPSYALDIVYVPVVCGDGDVGPGEQCDDTNTSAGDGCSATCSIEGAMTETEPNEDGTPSTGGSGINGNDFGSTNALANGLISGNTTILASIMPNGDEDVFALTNAGTANVTVKLDIWNIATNFGIGTPCGAAIDTGMHLRDAAGNSLASNDDRNGGSDRCSTLTVALTPGQTRFAHVIRYGDTAVIPSYALVVKYKPVVCGDGAIEFGETCDDMNTTAGDGCDAACQIEPI
;
A
#
# COMPACT_ATOMS: atom_id res chain seq x y z
N MET A 1 5.85 -59.29 52.67
CA MET A 1 5.22 -58.73 51.48
C MET A 1 3.83 -59.30 51.41
N VAL A 2 2.93 -58.59 52.08
CA VAL A 2 1.50 -58.88 52.13
C VAL A 2 0.87 -57.51 51.99
N CYS A 3 0.50 -57.18 50.75
CA CYS A 3 -0.19 -55.93 50.48
C CYS A 3 -1.52 -55.88 51.24
N GLY A 4 -1.84 -54.72 51.81
CA GLY A 4 -3.07 -54.47 52.56
C GLY A 4 -3.02 -54.91 54.02
N ASP A 5 -1.83 -55.02 54.62
CA ASP A 5 -1.67 -55.40 56.04
C ASP A 5 -1.60 -54.21 57.01
N GLY A 6 -1.60 -52.98 56.45
CA GLY A 6 -1.55 -51.71 57.16
C GLY A 6 -0.14 -51.20 57.44
N PHE A 7 0.91 -51.85 56.91
CA PHE A 7 2.30 -51.48 57.14
C PHE A 7 3.12 -51.46 55.85
N VAL A 8 3.57 -50.27 55.43
CA VAL A 8 4.48 -50.13 54.28
C VAL A 8 5.88 -50.69 54.61
N ASP A 9 6.29 -51.77 53.94
CA ASP A 9 7.69 -52.20 53.91
C ASP A 9 8.44 -51.44 52.79
N GLU A 10 9.18 -50.39 53.17
CA GLU A 10 9.92 -49.50 52.25
C GLU A 10 10.90 -50.23 51.30
N LYS A 11 11.22 -51.51 51.53
CA LYS A 11 12.09 -52.31 50.66
C LYS A 11 11.34 -53.22 49.68
N ALA A 12 10.02 -53.36 49.82
CA ALA A 12 9.22 -54.32 49.06
C ALA A 12 7.91 -53.73 48.50
N GLU A 13 7.32 -52.70 49.12
CA GLU A 13 6.01 -52.14 48.78
C GLU A 13 6.12 -50.60 48.68
N ALA A 14 5.47 -49.99 47.68
CA ALA A 14 5.53 -48.53 47.47
C ALA A 14 4.48 -47.78 48.32
N CYS A 15 3.39 -48.46 48.69
CA CYS A 15 2.32 -48.00 49.56
C CYS A 15 1.64 -49.22 50.23
N ASP A 16 0.76 -48.96 51.21
CA ASP A 16 -0.15 -49.92 51.83
C ASP A 16 -1.24 -49.12 52.57
N ASP A 17 -2.52 -49.41 52.31
CA ASP A 17 -3.67 -48.72 52.90
C ASP A 17 -4.57 -49.66 53.74
N ALA A 18 -3.99 -50.77 54.21
CA ALA A 18 -4.64 -51.79 55.02
C ALA A 18 -5.78 -52.56 54.32
N ASN A 19 -5.89 -52.52 52.99
CA ASN A 19 -6.81 -53.35 52.24
C ASN A 19 -6.29 -53.73 50.82
N LEU A 20 -7.13 -54.35 49.98
CA LEU A 20 -6.76 -54.85 48.63
C LEU A 20 -7.72 -54.32 47.55
N VAL A 21 -8.30 -53.14 47.77
CA VAL A 21 -9.16 -52.45 46.82
C VAL A 21 -8.27 -51.52 46.01
N ASP A 22 -8.35 -51.60 44.69
CA ASP A 22 -7.56 -50.72 43.83
C ASP A 22 -8.10 -49.28 43.87
N GLY A 23 -7.22 -48.28 43.88
CA GLY A 23 -7.60 -46.86 43.80
C GLY A 23 -8.11 -46.18 45.08
N ASP A 24 -8.09 -46.80 46.27
CA ASP A 24 -8.52 -46.17 47.53
C ASP A 24 -7.37 -45.77 48.49
N GLY A 25 -6.14 -45.75 47.97
CA GLY A 25 -4.94 -45.29 48.67
C GLY A 25 -3.69 -46.05 48.25
N CYS A 26 -3.83 -47.34 47.94
CA CYS A 26 -2.81 -48.20 47.38
C CYS A 26 -3.45 -49.33 46.55
N ASP A 27 -2.88 -49.66 45.40
CA ASP A 27 -3.40 -50.76 44.59
C ASP A 27 -3.12 -52.12 45.24
N SER A 28 -3.90 -53.14 44.88
CA SER A 28 -3.80 -54.51 45.40
C SER A 28 -2.45 -55.20 45.12
N ASN A 29 -1.63 -54.63 44.25
CA ASN A 29 -0.26 -55.05 43.93
C ASN A 29 0.82 -54.21 44.64
N CYS A 30 0.44 -53.31 45.55
CA CYS A 30 1.29 -52.39 46.29
C CYS A 30 2.01 -51.32 45.45
N THR A 31 1.36 -50.89 44.35
CA THR A 31 1.71 -49.68 43.61
C THR A 31 0.80 -48.50 43.97
N LEU A 32 1.31 -47.29 43.79
CA LEU A 32 0.49 -46.10 43.93
C LEU A 32 -0.57 -46.08 42.82
N PRO A 33 -1.84 -45.78 43.15
CA PRO A 33 -2.87 -45.63 42.15
C PRO A 33 -2.55 -44.44 41.24
N GLY A 34 -2.78 -44.62 39.94
CA GLY A 34 -2.65 -43.55 38.96
C GLY A 34 -2.55 -44.06 37.53
N CYS A 35 -2.89 -43.15 36.61
CA CYS A 35 -3.07 -43.48 35.21
C CYS A 35 -1.84 -44.11 34.56
N GLY A 36 -2.09 -45.15 33.76
CA GLY A 36 -1.08 -45.89 33.01
C GLY A 36 -0.36 -46.96 33.81
N ASN A 37 -0.93 -47.41 34.93
CA ASN A 37 -0.33 -48.45 35.78
C ASN A 37 -0.85 -49.87 35.47
N GLY A 38 -1.82 -49.98 34.57
CA GLY A 38 -2.44 -51.23 34.12
C GLY A 38 -3.61 -51.70 35.01
N ILE A 39 -4.06 -50.87 35.94
CA ILE A 39 -5.10 -51.18 36.94
C ILE A 39 -6.16 -50.09 36.89
N LEU A 40 -7.39 -50.46 36.53
CA LEU A 40 -8.52 -49.53 36.47
C LEU A 40 -8.97 -49.11 37.87
N GLY A 41 -8.58 -47.90 38.29
CA GLY A 41 -9.01 -47.27 39.54
C GLY A 41 -10.49 -46.83 39.55
N PHE A 42 -10.97 -46.36 40.70
CA PHE A 42 -12.35 -45.88 40.85
C PHE A 42 -12.64 -44.57 40.08
N ASP A 43 -11.61 -43.74 39.87
CA ASP A 43 -11.66 -42.44 39.19
C ASP A 43 -11.16 -42.47 37.74
N GLU A 44 -10.83 -43.65 37.22
CA GLU A 44 -10.35 -43.86 35.85
C GLU A 44 -11.44 -44.46 34.97
N SER A 45 -11.57 -44.00 33.73
CA SER A 45 -12.53 -44.55 32.76
C SER A 45 -11.94 -45.65 31.88
N CYS A 46 -10.62 -45.69 31.78
CA CYS A 46 -9.80 -46.72 31.16
C CYS A 46 -8.40 -46.67 31.79
N ASP A 47 -7.61 -47.73 31.60
CA ASP A 47 -6.16 -47.76 31.84
C ASP A 47 -5.60 -48.87 30.94
N ASP A 48 -4.62 -48.56 30.09
CA ASP A 48 -3.97 -49.50 29.16
C ASP A 48 -2.51 -49.82 29.51
N GLY A 49 -2.08 -49.42 30.72
CA GLY A 49 -0.77 -49.72 31.26
C GLY A 49 0.35 -48.81 30.78
N ASN A 50 0.03 -47.66 30.18
CA ASN A 50 1.01 -46.61 29.89
C ASN A 50 0.38 -45.19 29.85
N LEU A 51 1.22 -44.17 29.59
CA LEU A 51 0.81 -42.75 29.55
C LEU A 51 0.91 -42.16 28.13
N GLU A 52 0.93 -43.00 27.09
CA GLU A 52 0.75 -42.57 25.72
C GLU A 52 -0.75 -42.38 25.45
N SER A 53 -1.12 -41.35 24.70
CA SER A 53 -2.53 -41.12 24.36
C SER A 53 -2.86 -41.75 23.01
N GLY A 54 -4.02 -42.39 22.91
CA GLY A 54 -4.55 -42.90 21.65
C GLY A 54 -4.19 -44.34 21.29
N ASP A 55 -3.58 -45.11 22.19
CA ASP A 55 -3.29 -46.54 22.02
C ASP A 55 -4.21 -47.47 22.85
N GLY A 56 -5.19 -46.90 23.53
CA GLY A 56 -6.22 -47.63 24.26
C GLY A 56 -6.89 -46.79 25.35
N CYS A 57 -6.12 -45.88 25.93
CA CYS A 57 -6.54 -44.89 26.90
C CYS A 57 -5.70 -43.61 26.74
N ASP A 58 -6.23 -42.45 27.09
CA ASP A 58 -5.43 -41.22 27.11
C ASP A 58 -4.63 -41.10 28.41
N ALA A 59 -3.54 -40.34 28.41
CA ALA A 59 -2.66 -40.11 29.57
C ALA A 59 -3.34 -39.53 30.83
N ASN A 60 -4.61 -39.13 30.72
CA ASN A 60 -5.48 -38.66 31.80
C ASN A 60 -6.61 -39.64 32.15
N CYS A 61 -6.52 -40.88 31.67
CA CYS A 61 -7.44 -41.98 31.93
C CYS A 61 -8.88 -41.76 31.42
N SER A 62 -9.00 -41.02 30.30
CA SER A 62 -10.20 -40.92 29.49
C SER A 62 -10.09 -41.75 28.21
N GLN A 63 -11.23 -42.19 27.67
CA GLN A 63 -11.25 -42.84 26.36
C GLN A 63 -10.81 -41.84 25.27
N SER A 64 -9.98 -42.31 24.35
CA SER A 64 -9.56 -41.56 23.17
C SER A 64 -10.70 -41.47 22.16
N PHE A 65 -11.19 -40.26 21.88
CA PHE A 65 -12.17 -39.97 20.84
C PHE A 65 -12.06 -38.53 20.35
N CYS A 66 -12.40 -38.31 19.09
CA CYS A 66 -12.38 -36.98 18.48
C CYS A 66 -13.31 -36.00 19.20
N GLY A 67 -12.77 -34.84 19.56
CA GLY A 67 -13.47 -33.77 20.28
C GLY A 67 -13.35 -33.89 21.80
N ASN A 68 -12.38 -34.64 22.33
CA ASN A 68 -12.15 -34.80 23.76
C ASN A 68 -11.13 -33.79 24.33
N GLY A 69 -10.56 -32.93 23.48
CA GLY A 69 -9.57 -31.92 23.82
C GLY A 69 -8.12 -32.44 23.81
N ILE A 70 -7.89 -33.68 23.37
CA ILE A 70 -6.58 -34.33 23.37
C ILE A 70 -6.30 -34.87 21.97
N LYS A 71 -5.39 -34.22 21.24
CA LYS A 71 -4.93 -34.71 19.94
C LYS A 71 -4.11 -36.00 20.13
N ALA A 72 -4.67 -37.15 19.77
CA ALA A 72 -4.08 -38.47 19.99
C ALA A 72 -4.25 -39.41 18.77
N GLY A 73 -3.41 -40.45 18.66
CA GLY A 73 -3.51 -41.42 17.57
C GLY A 73 -3.39 -40.81 16.15
N ASP A 74 -4.38 -41.09 15.28
CA ASP A 74 -4.44 -40.65 13.87
C ASP A 74 -5.09 -39.25 13.67
N GLU A 75 -5.41 -38.57 14.78
CA GLU A 75 -6.03 -37.25 14.78
C GLU A 75 -5.03 -36.17 14.35
N THR A 76 -5.44 -35.31 13.41
CA THR A 76 -4.60 -34.19 12.95
C THR A 76 -4.90 -32.88 13.68
N CYS A 77 -6.06 -32.80 14.33
CA CYS A 77 -6.51 -31.73 15.21
C CYS A 77 -7.48 -32.33 16.26
N ASP A 78 -7.77 -31.57 17.31
CA ASP A 78 -8.91 -31.78 18.22
C ASP A 78 -9.24 -30.41 18.84
N ASP A 79 -10.49 -29.94 18.71
CA ASP A 79 -10.98 -28.65 19.21
C ASP A 79 -12.04 -28.81 20.32
N SER A 80 -11.96 -29.92 21.06
CA SER A 80 -12.81 -30.22 22.23
C SER A 80 -14.31 -30.34 21.92
N ASN A 81 -14.68 -30.54 20.66
CA ASN A 81 -16.04 -30.84 20.27
C ASN A 81 -16.10 -31.62 18.93
N THR A 82 -17.30 -32.00 18.48
CA THR A 82 -17.50 -32.75 17.22
C THR A 82 -18.28 -31.94 16.17
N THR A 83 -18.29 -30.62 16.31
CA THR A 83 -18.86 -29.71 15.32
C THR A 83 -17.88 -29.64 14.16
N SER A 84 -18.38 -29.52 12.94
CA SER A 84 -17.51 -29.32 11.78
C SER A 84 -17.45 -27.83 11.46
N GLY A 85 -16.25 -27.31 11.16
CA GLY A 85 -16.04 -25.95 10.65
C GLY A 85 -15.56 -24.93 11.70
N ASP A 86 -15.23 -25.36 12.92
CA ASP A 86 -14.72 -24.51 14.01
C ASP A 86 -13.25 -24.74 14.37
N GLY A 87 -12.53 -25.46 13.52
CA GLY A 87 -11.08 -25.69 13.62
C GLY A 87 -10.70 -27.14 13.40
N CYS A 88 -11.59 -28.06 13.76
CA CYS A 88 -11.46 -29.50 13.53
C CYS A 88 -12.80 -30.09 13.11
N ASP A 89 -12.82 -31.09 12.24
CA ASP A 89 -14.07 -31.76 11.84
C ASP A 89 -14.37 -33.00 12.70
N VAL A 90 -15.55 -33.60 12.52
CA VAL A 90 -16.00 -34.82 13.23
C VAL A 90 -15.10 -36.04 13.02
N ASN A 91 -14.16 -36.00 12.07
CA ASN A 91 -13.17 -37.04 11.80
C ASN A 91 -11.76 -36.62 12.25
N CYS A 92 -11.65 -35.55 13.04
CA CYS A 92 -10.42 -34.96 13.52
C CYS A 92 -9.41 -34.58 12.43
N LYS A 93 -9.97 -34.06 11.32
CA LYS A 93 -9.24 -33.40 10.23
C LYS A 93 -9.42 -31.90 10.29
N ILE A 94 -8.35 -31.18 9.96
CA ILE A 94 -8.37 -29.71 9.92
C ILE A 94 -9.39 -29.29 8.87
N THR A 95 -10.30 -28.40 9.26
CA THR A 95 -11.28 -27.78 8.36
C THR A 95 -10.54 -26.89 7.35
N GLY A 96 -10.66 -27.17 6.06
CA GLY A 96 -10.01 -26.39 5.01
C GLY A 96 -9.95 -27.11 3.67
N CYS A 97 -9.85 -26.31 2.61
CA CYS A 97 -9.97 -26.77 1.23
C CYS A 97 -8.93 -27.82 0.82
N GLY A 98 -9.41 -28.88 0.18
CA GLY A 98 -8.62 -29.96 -0.37
C GLY A 98 -8.37 -31.10 0.60
N ASN A 99 -9.17 -31.22 1.66
CA ASN A 99 -9.05 -32.29 2.66
C ASN A 99 -9.98 -33.49 2.37
N GLY A 100 -10.85 -33.38 1.36
CA GLY A 100 -11.78 -34.39 0.89
C GLY A 100 -13.16 -34.31 1.55
N VAL A 101 -13.42 -33.29 2.36
CA VAL A 101 -14.64 -33.13 3.17
C VAL A 101 -15.14 -31.69 3.08
N ALA A 102 -16.18 -31.45 2.29
CA ALA A 102 -16.82 -30.13 2.25
C ALA A 102 -17.50 -29.79 3.59
N THR A 103 -16.96 -28.81 4.30
CA THR A 103 -17.44 -28.33 5.61
C THR A 103 -18.28 -27.05 5.50
N PHE A 104 -18.85 -26.57 6.61
CA PHE A 104 -19.67 -25.36 6.62
C PHE A 104 -18.80 -24.12 6.34
N GLY A 105 -19.06 -23.46 5.19
CA GLY A 105 -18.27 -22.33 4.69
C GLY A 105 -17.54 -22.63 3.38
N GLU A 106 -17.44 -23.91 3.00
CA GLU A 106 -16.86 -24.38 1.74
C GLU A 106 -17.97 -24.68 0.73
N THR A 107 -17.80 -24.25 -0.53
CA THR A 107 -18.79 -24.53 -1.58
C THR A 107 -18.56 -25.90 -2.23
N CYS A 108 -17.32 -26.39 -2.18
CA CYS A 108 -16.86 -27.68 -2.66
C CYS A 108 -15.61 -28.12 -1.88
N ASP A 109 -15.21 -29.38 -2.04
CA ASP A 109 -13.88 -29.90 -1.68
C ASP A 109 -13.69 -31.20 -2.50
N ASP A 110 -12.61 -31.31 -3.28
CA ASP A 110 -12.32 -32.48 -4.12
C ASP A 110 -11.10 -33.30 -3.64
N GLY A 111 -10.62 -33.03 -2.43
CA GLY A 111 -9.53 -33.77 -1.80
C GLY A 111 -8.14 -33.33 -2.21
N ASN A 112 -8.00 -32.19 -2.89
CA ASN A 112 -6.70 -31.57 -3.12
C ASN A 112 -6.81 -30.03 -3.33
N ALA A 113 -5.68 -29.36 -3.50
CA ALA A 113 -5.61 -27.89 -3.65
C ALA A 113 -5.18 -27.45 -5.06
N VAL A 114 -5.38 -28.29 -6.07
CA VAL A 114 -5.09 -27.96 -7.46
C VAL A 114 -6.27 -27.20 -8.03
N ASP A 115 -6.03 -26.02 -8.60
CA ASP A 115 -7.11 -25.27 -9.23
C ASP A 115 -7.56 -25.93 -10.54
N GLY A 116 -8.87 -26.08 -10.70
CA GLY A 116 -9.49 -26.50 -11.95
C GLY A 116 -9.73 -27.99 -12.18
N ASP A 117 -9.62 -28.84 -11.15
CA ASP A 117 -9.95 -30.28 -11.24
C ASP A 117 -11.25 -30.69 -10.51
N GLY A 118 -11.99 -29.70 -9.98
CA GLY A 118 -13.31 -29.91 -9.40
C GLY A 118 -13.65 -28.87 -8.34
N CYS A 119 -12.67 -28.48 -7.53
CA CYS A 119 -12.75 -27.45 -6.53
C CYS A 119 -11.44 -26.66 -6.45
N ASP A 120 -11.50 -25.34 -6.54
CA ASP A 120 -10.30 -24.53 -6.48
C ASP A 120 -9.78 -24.40 -5.05
N SER A 121 -8.50 -24.04 -4.89
CA SER A 121 -7.80 -23.94 -3.61
C SER A 121 -8.42 -22.98 -2.58
N ASN A 122 -9.36 -22.14 -3.01
CA ASN A 122 -10.14 -21.24 -2.17
C ASN A 122 -11.56 -21.75 -1.84
N CYS A 123 -11.86 -23.02 -2.14
CA CYS A 123 -13.16 -23.66 -1.90
C CYS A 123 -14.34 -23.07 -2.67
N SER A 124 -14.03 -22.53 -3.85
CA SER A 124 -14.98 -22.15 -4.86
C SER A 124 -15.07 -23.23 -5.94
N MET A 125 -16.27 -23.39 -6.49
CA MET A 125 -16.44 -24.26 -7.66
C MET A 125 -15.56 -23.76 -8.80
N THR A 126 -14.81 -24.68 -9.40
CA THR A 126 -14.09 -24.41 -10.65
C THR A 126 -15.05 -23.90 -11.71
N GLY A 127 -14.70 -22.80 -12.36
CA GLY A 127 -15.36 -22.35 -13.56
C GLY A 127 -15.07 -20.91 -13.93
N CYS A 128 -15.34 -20.61 -15.20
CA CYS A 128 -14.96 -19.34 -15.77
C CYS A 128 -15.59 -18.12 -15.10
N GLY A 129 -14.76 -17.13 -14.82
CA GLY A 129 -15.11 -15.86 -14.19
C GLY A 129 -15.07 -15.89 -12.67
N ASN A 130 -14.38 -16.85 -12.08
CA ASN A 130 -14.27 -16.98 -10.61
C ASN A 130 -12.99 -16.32 -10.05
N GLY A 131 -12.15 -15.75 -10.92
CA GLY A 131 -10.92 -15.06 -10.59
C GLY A 131 -9.70 -15.97 -10.47
N ILE A 132 -9.84 -17.27 -10.75
CA ILE A 132 -8.78 -18.28 -10.65
C ILE A 132 -8.65 -18.97 -12.00
N LYS A 133 -7.46 -18.88 -12.60
CA LYS A 133 -7.17 -19.59 -13.85
C LYS A 133 -6.83 -21.06 -13.55
N GLY A 134 -7.75 -21.98 -13.83
CA GLY A 134 -7.61 -23.42 -13.54
C GLY A 134 -7.88 -24.34 -14.73
N GLY A 135 -7.41 -25.59 -14.67
CA GLY A 135 -7.83 -26.65 -15.60
C GLY A 135 -7.56 -26.37 -17.08
N THR A 136 -8.62 -26.30 -17.90
CA THR A 136 -8.54 -26.06 -19.37
C THR A 136 -8.68 -24.59 -19.77
N GLU A 137 -8.78 -23.68 -18.80
CA GLU A 137 -8.99 -22.26 -19.05
C GLU A 137 -7.75 -21.58 -19.63
N GLN A 138 -7.95 -20.73 -20.63
CA GLN A 138 -6.87 -19.95 -21.23
C GLN A 138 -6.63 -18.64 -20.47
N CYS A 139 -7.66 -18.11 -19.82
CA CYS A 139 -7.71 -16.89 -19.01
C CYS A 139 -8.81 -17.04 -17.94
N ASP A 140 -8.84 -16.16 -16.93
CA ASP A 140 -9.99 -15.88 -16.06
C ASP A 140 -9.84 -14.44 -15.54
N ASP A 141 -10.82 -13.57 -15.79
CA ASP A 141 -10.76 -12.15 -15.40
C ASP A 141 -11.64 -11.81 -14.18
N GLY A 142 -12.26 -12.81 -13.56
CA GLY A 142 -13.16 -12.67 -12.43
C GLY A 142 -14.61 -12.33 -12.80
N ASN A 143 -14.98 -12.43 -14.09
CA ASN A 143 -16.35 -12.31 -14.52
C ASN A 143 -16.66 -13.09 -15.82
N THR A 144 -17.89 -13.01 -16.33
CA THR A 144 -18.32 -13.70 -17.57
C THR A 144 -18.82 -12.74 -18.64
N THR A 145 -18.41 -11.48 -18.53
CA THR A 145 -18.61 -10.50 -19.60
C THR A 145 -17.79 -10.96 -20.80
N THR A 146 -18.18 -10.49 -21.98
CA THR A 146 -17.45 -10.75 -23.20
C THR A 146 -16.86 -9.44 -23.67
N ALA A 147 -15.73 -9.52 -24.36
CA ALA A 147 -14.92 -8.41 -24.84
C ALA A 147 -14.22 -7.61 -23.73
N ASP A 148 -13.87 -8.24 -22.61
CA ASP A 148 -13.04 -7.71 -21.52
C ASP A 148 -11.77 -8.54 -21.26
N GLY A 149 -11.37 -9.36 -22.24
CA GLY A 149 -10.07 -10.03 -22.26
C GLY A 149 -10.15 -11.51 -21.90
N CYS A 150 -11.24 -11.93 -21.25
CA CYS A 150 -11.58 -13.31 -21.11
C CYS A 150 -13.06 -13.57 -21.43
N SER A 151 -13.31 -14.46 -22.40
CA SER A 151 -14.68 -14.77 -22.77
C SER A 151 -15.42 -15.48 -21.64
N ALA A 152 -16.75 -15.47 -21.68
CA ALA A 152 -17.61 -16.30 -20.83
C ALA A 152 -17.33 -17.83 -20.89
N THR A 153 -16.44 -18.28 -21.78
CA THR A 153 -15.98 -19.67 -21.90
C THR A 153 -14.49 -19.86 -21.58
N CYS A 154 -13.85 -18.83 -21.01
CA CYS A 154 -12.45 -18.79 -20.62
C CYS A 154 -11.48 -19.08 -21.76
N ALA A 155 -11.91 -18.72 -22.97
CA ALA A 155 -11.03 -18.49 -24.10
C ALA A 155 -10.56 -17.04 -24.06
N ILE A 156 -9.28 -16.83 -24.35
CA ILE A 156 -8.68 -15.51 -24.52
C ILE A 156 -9.46 -14.75 -25.58
N GLU A 157 -9.86 -13.53 -25.26
CA GLU A 157 -10.46 -12.62 -26.23
C GLU A 157 -9.37 -11.69 -26.78
N VAL A 158 -9.00 -11.92 -28.04
CA VAL A 158 -8.14 -10.99 -28.77
C VAL A 158 -8.99 -9.78 -29.12
N LEU A 159 -8.75 -8.67 -28.42
CA LEU A 159 -9.47 -7.41 -28.56
C LEU A 159 -8.79 -6.41 -29.51
N GLU A 160 -7.73 -6.85 -30.17
CA GLU A 160 -7.01 -6.08 -31.17
C GLU A 160 -7.65 -6.30 -32.56
N ILE A 161 -8.16 -5.22 -33.15
CA ILE A 161 -8.63 -5.17 -34.53
C ILE A 161 -7.77 -4.17 -35.30
N GLU A 162 -6.88 -4.69 -36.15
CA GLU A 162 -6.03 -3.87 -37.02
C GLU A 162 -6.74 -3.33 -38.28
N PRO A 163 -6.38 -2.11 -38.77
CA PRO A 163 -5.47 -1.16 -38.14
C PRO A 163 -6.15 -0.40 -37.00
N ASN A 164 -5.50 -0.31 -35.85
CA ASN A 164 -5.98 0.49 -34.71
C ASN A 164 -5.20 1.82 -34.53
N ASP A 165 -4.31 2.12 -35.47
CA ASP A 165 -3.40 3.28 -35.59
C ASP A 165 -3.59 4.04 -36.93
N ASP A 166 -2.68 4.92 -37.35
CA ASP A 166 -2.80 5.58 -38.65
C ASP A 166 -2.60 4.65 -39.88
N GLY A 167 -2.28 3.37 -39.64
CA GLY A 167 -2.11 2.32 -40.63
C GLY A 167 -0.82 2.46 -41.44
N THR A 168 0.11 3.32 -41.03
CA THR A 168 1.40 3.50 -41.68
C THR A 168 2.51 2.90 -40.85
N ILE A 169 3.34 2.05 -41.48
CA ILE A 169 4.51 1.48 -40.80
C ILE A 169 5.47 2.63 -40.49
N ALA A 170 5.65 2.94 -39.20
CA ALA A 170 6.63 3.90 -38.74
C ALA A 170 8.02 3.40 -39.10
N THR A 171 8.80 4.22 -39.81
CA THR A 171 10.24 4.00 -39.95
C THR A 171 10.95 5.25 -39.46
N GLY A 172 11.46 5.22 -38.22
CA GLY A 172 12.29 6.29 -37.66
C GLY A 172 11.64 7.11 -36.54
N GLY A 173 10.61 6.58 -35.88
CA GLY A 173 10.04 7.13 -34.65
C GLY A 173 10.80 6.64 -33.44
N SER A 174 12.08 7.01 -33.26
CA SER A 174 12.83 6.52 -32.11
C SER A 174 12.27 7.08 -30.80
N GLY A 175 11.84 6.19 -29.90
CA GLY A 175 11.46 6.49 -28.53
C GLY A 175 9.96 6.34 -28.25
N ILE A 176 9.60 6.50 -26.98
CA ILE A 176 8.25 6.24 -26.47
C ILE A 176 7.13 7.02 -27.16
N ASN A 177 7.40 8.19 -27.75
CA ASN A 177 6.34 9.02 -28.32
C ASN A 177 5.83 8.55 -29.68
N GLY A 178 6.49 7.59 -30.33
CA GLY A 178 6.03 7.04 -31.61
C GLY A 178 5.76 8.09 -32.69
N ASN A 179 5.11 7.71 -33.80
CA ASN A 179 4.71 8.67 -34.83
C ASN A 179 3.42 8.37 -35.62
N ASP A 180 2.70 7.29 -35.33
CA ASP A 180 1.54 6.83 -36.12
C ASP A 180 0.18 6.97 -35.37
N PHE A 181 0.16 7.65 -34.23
CA PHE A 181 -1.05 7.79 -33.42
C PHE A 181 -2.28 8.32 -34.21
N SER A 182 -3.38 7.58 -34.18
CA SER A 182 -4.66 7.96 -34.79
C SER A 182 -5.87 7.65 -33.91
N ILE A 183 -6.64 8.67 -33.54
CA ILE A 183 -7.90 8.48 -32.81
C ILE A 183 -9.01 7.85 -33.64
N THR A 184 -8.95 7.96 -34.98
CA THR A 184 -10.04 7.49 -35.86
C THR A 184 -9.97 5.98 -36.04
N ALA A 185 -8.76 5.41 -35.96
CA ALA A 185 -8.53 3.98 -36.01
C ALA A 185 -8.60 3.34 -34.63
N ALA A 186 -8.20 4.05 -33.57
CA ALA A 186 -8.37 3.58 -32.19
C ALA A 186 -9.83 3.26 -31.83
N ASP A 187 -10.80 3.97 -32.42
CA ASP A 187 -12.25 3.73 -32.25
C ASP A 187 -12.76 2.47 -33.02
N VAL A 188 -11.92 1.78 -33.80
CA VAL A 188 -12.25 0.49 -34.43
C VAL A 188 -12.38 -0.59 -33.35
N ASN A 189 -11.57 -0.50 -32.30
CA ASN A 189 -11.72 -1.29 -31.09
C ASN A 189 -12.82 -0.68 -30.21
N PRO A 190 -13.71 -1.49 -29.61
CA PRO A 190 -14.64 -1.00 -28.59
C PRO A 190 -13.89 -0.30 -27.45
N ALA A 191 -14.44 0.81 -26.96
CA ALA A 191 -13.84 1.50 -25.82
C ALA A 191 -13.81 0.58 -24.59
N VAL A 192 -12.65 0.45 -23.97
CA VAL A 192 -12.46 -0.29 -22.72
C VAL A 192 -13.07 0.54 -21.58
N THR A 193 -14.05 -0.02 -20.88
CA THR A 193 -14.78 0.69 -19.79
C THR A 193 -14.67 0.02 -18.42
N GLY A 194 -13.87 -1.03 -18.31
CA GLY A 194 -13.69 -1.81 -17.09
C GLY A 194 -12.33 -2.49 -17.08
N LYS A 195 -12.11 -3.35 -16.08
CA LYS A 195 -10.91 -4.19 -16.03
C LYS A 195 -10.86 -5.04 -17.30
N THR A 196 -9.74 -4.97 -18.01
CA THR A 196 -9.59 -5.69 -19.27
C THR A 196 -8.13 -6.03 -19.52
N THR A 197 -7.87 -7.24 -20.01
CA THR A 197 -6.54 -7.61 -20.52
C THR A 197 -6.63 -7.79 -22.03
N ILE A 198 -5.97 -6.91 -22.78
CA ILE A 198 -5.90 -6.99 -24.25
C ILE A 198 -4.69 -7.84 -24.62
N ILE A 199 -4.89 -8.86 -25.45
CA ILE A 199 -3.78 -9.56 -26.11
C ILE A 199 -3.66 -9.00 -27.53
N ALA A 200 -2.46 -8.49 -27.84
CA ALA A 200 -2.16 -7.70 -29.01
C ALA A 200 -0.74 -8.01 -29.52
N ALA A 201 -0.34 -7.48 -30.68
CA ALA A 201 0.96 -7.72 -31.28
C ALA A 201 1.42 -6.54 -32.16
N LEU A 202 2.59 -5.98 -31.84
CA LEU A 202 3.23 -4.93 -32.66
C LEU A 202 3.90 -5.57 -33.88
N THR A 203 3.10 -5.81 -34.93
CA THR A 203 3.53 -6.46 -36.16
C THR A 203 2.84 -5.84 -37.38
N PRO A 204 3.58 -5.36 -38.40
CA PRO A 204 5.02 -5.52 -38.65
C PRO A 204 5.93 -4.63 -37.78
N MET A 205 7.25 -4.62 -38.01
CA MET A 205 8.16 -3.73 -37.27
C MET A 205 7.78 -2.27 -37.52
N GLY A 206 7.63 -1.47 -36.47
CA GLY A 206 7.13 -0.09 -36.52
C GLY A 206 5.62 0.04 -36.57
N ASP A 207 4.94 -0.99 -36.05
CA ASP A 207 3.52 -0.98 -35.70
C ASP A 207 3.38 -0.44 -34.27
N GLU A 208 2.42 0.44 -34.04
CA GLU A 208 2.05 0.95 -32.72
C GLU A 208 0.55 0.69 -32.49
N ASP A 209 0.16 0.44 -31.25
CA ASP A 209 -1.22 0.11 -30.92
C ASP A 209 -1.89 1.24 -30.14
N VAL A 210 -3.13 1.58 -30.50
CA VAL A 210 -3.94 2.59 -29.82
C VAL A 210 -5.28 2.03 -29.36
N PHE A 211 -5.49 2.02 -28.05
CA PHE A 211 -6.74 1.60 -27.41
C PHE A 211 -7.44 2.76 -26.71
N LYS A 212 -8.73 2.92 -26.95
CA LYS A 212 -9.54 3.90 -26.23
C LYS A 212 -10.02 3.35 -24.90
N VAL A 213 -9.78 4.10 -23.82
CA VAL A 213 -10.15 3.76 -22.44
C VAL A 213 -11.07 4.85 -21.90
N SER A 214 -12.20 4.48 -21.30
CA SER A 214 -13.25 5.43 -20.91
C SER A 214 -13.85 5.12 -19.54
N ASN A 215 -13.92 6.13 -18.68
CA ASN A 215 -14.59 6.01 -17.38
C ASN A 215 -16.07 6.35 -17.53
N THR A 216 -16.90 5.31 -17.67
CA THR A 216 -18.36 5.45 -17.73
C THR A 216 -19.03 5.46 -16.35
N GLY A 217 -18.24 5.31 -15.29
CA GLY A 217 -18.68 5.35 -13.90
C GLY A 217 -18.93 6.77 -13.39
N THR A 218 -19.26 6.86 -12.10
CA THR A 218 -19.57 8.12 -11.41
C THR A 218 -18.47 8.60 -10.48
N VAL A 219 -17.38 7.83 -10.33
CA VAL A 219 -16.24 8.13 -9.46
C VAL A 219 -14.96 8.15 -10.29
N ALA A 220 -13.99 8.98 -9.88
CA ALA A 220 -12.66 8.95 -10.49
C ALA A 220 -11.98 7.61 -10.23
N VAL A 221 -11.18 7.16 -11.18
CA VAL A 221 -10.41 5.92 -11.09
C VAL A 221 -8.95 6.18 -11.42
N ARG A 222 -8.06 5.38 -10.86
CA ARG A 222 -6.69 5.21 -11.30
C ARG A 222 -6.67 4.07 -12.31
N LEU A 223 -6.33 4.37 -13.55
CA LEU A 223 -5.97 3.37 -14.54
C LEU A 223 -4.57 2.87 -14.20
N LYS A 224 -4.44 1.60 -13.84
CA LYS A 224 -3.15 0.90 -13.84
C LYS A 224 -3.02 0.20 -15.19
N LEU A 225 -1.98 0.56 -15.93
CA LEU A 225 -1.67 0.06 -17.25
C LEU A 225 -0.36 -0.70 -17.17
N ASP A 226 -0.35 -1.97 -17.53
CA ASP A 226 0.86 -2.80 -17.49
C ASP A 226 0.97 -3.60 -18.78
N THR A 227 2.12 -3.53 -19.45
CA THR A 227 2.43 -4.49 -20.52
C THR A 227 3.11 -5.73 -19.96
N TRP A 228 2.90 -6.85 -20.63
CA TRP A 228 3.47 -8.15 -20.27
C TRP A 228 3.94 -8.92 -21.49
N ASN A 229 5.07 -9.62 -21.35
CA ASN A 229 5.56 -10.52 -22.37
C ASN A 229 4.78 -11.84 -22.34
N LEU A 230 4.24 -12.25 -23.49
CA LEU A 230 3.53 -13.52 -23.67
C LEU A 230 4.32 -14.58 -24.44
N ALA A 231 5.59 -14.32 -24.77
CA ALA A 231 6.48 -15.30 -25.36
C ALA A 231 6.69 -16.50 -24.42
N THR A 232 6.99 -17.67 -25.00
CA THR A 232 7.20 -18.92 -24.26
C THR A 232 8.19 -18.73 -23.10
N GLY A 233 7.73 -18.97 -21.88
CA GLY A 233 8.53 -18.79 -20.65
C GLY A 233 8.21 -17.51 -19.86
N PHE A 234 7.34 -16.65 -20.38
CA PHE A 234 6.81 -15.45 -19.72
C PHE A 234 5.30 -15.53 -19.55
N GLY A 235 4.71 -14.57 -18.84
CA GLY A 235 3.27 -14.45 -18.62
C GLY A 235 2.91 -13.16 -17.88
N ILE A 236 1.60 -12.94 -17.69
CA ILE A 236 1.10 -11.83 -16.86
C ILE A 236 1.62 -11.99 -15.43
N GLY A 237 2.11 -10.91 -14.82
CA GLY A 237 2.76 -10.96 -13.51
C GLY A 237 4.25 -11.33 -13.55
N VAL A 238 4.79 -11.75 -14.70
CA VAL A 238 6.20 -12.11 -14.86
C VAL A 238 6.96 -10.92 -15.46
N SER A 239 8.04 -10.48 -14.80
CA SER A 239 8.93 -9.45 -15.33
C SER A 239 9.46 -9.85 -16.70
N CYS A 240 9.51 -8.89 -17.63
CA CYS A 240 10.03 -9.10 -18.97
C CYS A 240 11.56 -9.27 -19.00
N GLY A 241 12.22 -8.99 -17.86
CA GLY A 241 13.67 -9.06 -17.70
C GLY A 241 14.39 -8.18 -18.72
N THR A 242 15.68 -8.45 -18.97
CA THR A 242 16.46 -7.66 -19.94
C THR A 242 16.36 -8.23 -21.36
N ALA A 243 15.65 -7.52 -22.26
CA ALA A 243 15.70 -7.65 -23.72
C ALA A 243 14.96 -8.84 -24.39
N SER A 244 13.79 -9.23 -23.88
CA SER A 244 12.88 -10.12 -24.64
C SER A 244 11.86 -9.35 -25.48
N ILE A 245 11.30 -8.26 -24.93
CA ILE A 245 10.55 -7.17 -25.58
C ILE A 245 10.85 -5.88 -24.80
N ASP A 246 10.70 -4.70 -25.42
CA ASP A 246 10.92 -3.39 -24.80
C ASP A 246 9.75 -2.47 -25.16
N THR A 247 8.73 -2.42 -24.31
CA THR A 247 7.46 -1.76 -24.64
C THR A 247 7.38 -0.39 -23.97
N GLY A 248 6.85 0.62 -24.66
CA GLY A 248 6.47 1.90 -24.08
C GLY A 248 4.95 2.08 -24.00
N ILE A 249 4.46 2.73 -22.93
CA ILE A 249 3.06 3.19 -22.83
C ILE A 249 3.02 4.72 -22.80
N ASN A 250 2.15 5.31 -23.62
CA ASN A 250 1.68 6.68 -23.44
C ASN A 250 0.18 6.71 -23.18
N VAL A 251 -0.25 7.61 -22.31
CA VAL A 251 -1.64 8.03 -22.24
C VAL A 251 -1.77 9.36 -22.97
N ARG A 252 -2.66 9.42 -23.96
CA ARG A 252 -2.91 10.61 -24.79
C ARG A 252 -4.35 11.08 -24.68
N ASN A 253 -4.56 12.37 -24.89
CA ASN A 253 -5.90 12.92 -25.10
C ASN A 253 -6.34 12.79 -26.57
N ALA A 254 -7.59 13.18 -26.85
CA ALA A 254 -8.14 13.15 -28.22
C ALA A 254 -7.43 14.04 -29.24
N ALA A 255 -6.60 14.99 -28.79
CA ALA A 255 -5.76 15.82 -29.66
C ALA A 255 -4.37 15.21 -29.91
N GLY A 256 -4.09 14.02 -29.37
CA GLY A 256 -2.80 13.32 -29.47
C GLY A 256 -1.72 13.83 -28.53
N VAL A 257 -2.05 14.74 -27.61
CA VAL A 257 -1.09 15.25 -26.61
C VAL A 257 -0.85 14.16 -25.56
N VAL A 258 0.43 13.85 -25.31
CA VAL A 258 0.87 12.91 -24.26
C VAL A 258 0.61 13.54 -22.89
N LEU A 259 -0.20 12.87 -22.08
CA LEU A 259 -0.56 13.24 -20.71
C LEU A 259 0.34 12.57 -19.67
N ALA A 260 0.76 11.34 -19.96
CA ALA A 260 1.68 10.56 -19.15
C ALA A 260 2.37 9.49 -20.02
N SER A 261 3.58 9.10 -19.65
CA SER A 261 4.36 8.10 -20.39
C SER A 261 5.28 7.33 -19.46
N ASN A 262 5.47 6.04 -19.70
CA ASN A 262 6.52 5.25 -19.08
C ASN A 262 6.98 4.12 -20.01
N ASN A 263 8.28 3.85 -20.07
CA ASN A 263 8.87 2.80 -20.90
C ASN A 263 9.39 1.59 -20.09
N ASP A 264 9.61 1.72 -18.79
CA ASP A 264 10.15 0.63 -17.98
C ASP A 264 9.46 0.54 -16.62
N ARG A 265 9.19 -0.66 -16.15
CA ARG A 265 8.82 -0.88 -14.75
C ARG A 265 10.05 -0.88 -13.85
N PRO A 266 9.88 -0.54 -12.55
CA PRO A 266 10.99 -0.59 -11.60
C PRO A 266 11.65 -1.97 -11.54
N GLY A 267 12.97 -2.02 -11.33
CA GLY A 267 13.68 -3.27 -11.06
C GLY A 267 14.22 -4.01 -12.30
N SER A 268 14.59 -3.27 -13.37
CA SER A 268 15.13 -3.82 -14.62
C SER A 268 14.12 -4.63 -15.44
N ASP A 269 12.88 -4.14 -15.51
CA ASP A 269 11.80 -4.72 -16.29
C ASP A 269 11.47 -3.79 -17.47
N TYR A 270 11.79 -4.25 -18.69
CA TYR A 270 11.61 -3.49 -19.94
C TYR A 270 10.17 -3.47 -20.46
N CYS A 271 9.23 -4.06 -19.71
CA CYS A 271 7.83 -3.80 -19.93
C CYS A 271 7.40 -2.52 -19.21
N ALA A 272 6.51 -1.76 -19.80
CA ALA A 272 6.01 -0.51 -19.26
C ALA A 272 4.91 -0.74 -18.22
N GLY A 273 4.90 0.10 -17.18
CA GLY A 273 3.83 0.15 -16.19
C GLY A 273 3.52 1.60 -15.86
N LEU A 274 2.26 2.03 -15.98
CA LEU A 274 1.88 3.43 -15.82
C LEU A 274 0.57 3.54 -15.04
N VAL A 275 0.51 4.52 -14.13
CA VAL A 275 -0.73 4.87 -13.43
C VAL A 275 -1.19 6.25 -13.88
N HIS A 276 -2.45 6.36 -14.31
CA HIS A 276 -3.04 7.61 -14.76
C HIS A 276 -4.45 7.79 -14.18
N PRO A 277 -4.81 8.96 -13.61
CA PRO A 277 -6.17 9.20 -13.17
C PRO A 277 -7.10 9.39 -14.38
N LEU A 278 -8.31 8.86 -14.30
CA LEU A 278 -9.35 9.04 -15.30
C LEU A 278 -10.66 9.47 -14.62
N PHE A 279 -11.15 10.65 -14.94
CA PHE A 279 -12.31 11.24 -14.27
C PHE A 279 -13.64 10.76 -14.90
N PRO A 280 -14.78 10.84 -14.16
CA PRO A 280 -16.08 10.42 -14.69
C PRO A 280 -16.43 11.10 -16.03
N GLY A 281 -16.76 10.29 -17.03
CA GLY A 281 -17.11 10.76 -18.38
C GLY A 281 -15.91 11.11 -19.27
N GLU A 282 -14.68 10.93 -18.78
CA GLU A 282 -13.46 11.15 -19.56
C GLU A 282 -13.07 9.91 -20.37
N SER A 283 -12.47 10.15 -21.54
CA SER A 283 -11.82 9.15 -22.36
C SER A 283 -10.38 9.55 -22.66
N VAL A 284 -9.48 8.58 -22.58
CA VAL A 284 -8.08 8.70 -22.99
C VAL A 284 -7.71 7.59 -23.97
N TYR A 285 -6.55 7.73 -24.60
CA TYR A 285 -6.02 6.77 -25.56
C TYR A 285 -4.72 6.21 -25.03
N VAL A 286 -4.68 4.89 -24.79
CA VAL A 286 -3.49 4.15 -24.39
C VAL A 286 -2.77 3.75 -25.65
N HIS A 287 -1.54 4.24 -25.78
CA HIS A 287 -0.69 4.10 -26.95
C HIS A 287 0.52 3.24 -26.58
N VAL A 288 0.60 2.03 -27.15
CA VAL A 288 1.64 1.04 -26.88
C VAL A 288 2.59 0.98 -28.06
N VAL A 289 3.89 1.03 -27.78
CA VAL A 289 4.95 1.04 -28.80
C VAL A 289 6.07 0.06 -28.44
N ASP A 290 6.87 -0.35 -29.43
CA ASP A 290 8.22 -0.86 -29.18
C ASP A 290 9.12 0.36 -28.94
N TYR A 291 9.72 0.49 -27.76
CA TYR A 291 10.41 1.72 -27.34
C TYR A 291 11.52 2.16 -28.29
N LEU A 292 12.22 1.19 -28.91
CA LEU A 292 13.29 1.47 -29.86
C LEU A 292 12.85 1.46 -31.33
N ASP A 293 11.58 1.14 -31.61
CA ASP A 293 11.02 1.04 -32.97
C ASP A 293 11.94 0.19 -33.89
N ASN A 294 12.38 -0.96 -33.39
CA ASN A 294 13.42 -1.75 -34.07
C ASN A 294 13.17 -3.26 -34.07
N SER A 295 12.08 -3.69 -33.44
CA SER A 295 11.74 -5.09 -33.28
C SER A 295 10.26 -5.34 -33.57
N VAL A 296 9.94 -6.61 -33.81
CA VAL A 296 8.56 -7.08 -33.91
C VAL A 296 8.22 -7.65 -32.55
N VAL A 297 7.09 -7.25 -31.97
CA VAL A 297 6.56 -7.85 -30.75
C VAL A 297 5.42 -8.79 -31.14
N PRO A 298 5.68 -10.10 -31.30
CA PRO A 298 4.71 -11.03 -31.89
C PRO A 298 3.47 -11.29 -31.02
N SER A 299 3.56 -10.96 -29.73
CA SER A 299 2.45 -11.02 -28.78
C SER A 299 2.85 -10.30 -27.50
N TYR A 300 1.99 -9.44 -26.99
CA TYR A 300 2.06 -8.88 -25.65
C TYR A 300 0.65 -8.85 -25.04
N ALA A 301 0.57 -8.70 -23.72
CA ALA A 301 -0.66 -8.36 -23.04
C ALA A 301 -0.59 -6.92 -22.54
N LEU A 302 -1.64 -6.13 -22.74
CA LEU A 302 -1.89 -4.87 -22.06
C LEU A 302 -2.97 -5.11 -21.00
N ASP A 303 -2.57 -5.11 -19.74
CA ASP A 303 -3.47 -5.20 -18.60
C ASP A 303 -3.93 -3.81 -18.17
N ILE A 304 -5.24 -3.60 -18.17
CA ILE A 304 -5.90 -2.33 -17.85
C ILE A 304 -6.78 -2.57 -16.63
N VAL A 305 -6.38 -2.00 -15.48
CA VAL A 305 -7.10 -2.16 -14.21
C VAL A 305 -7.62 -0.82 -13.74
N TYR A 306 -8.92 -0.78 -13.45
CA TYR A 306 -9.61 0.38 -12.89
C TYR A 306 -9.62 0.27 -11.37
N VAL A 307 -8.83 1.11 -10.70
CA VAL A 307 -8.81 1.17 -9.24
C VAL A 307 -9.53 2.44 -8.81
N PRO A 308 -10.64 2.37 -8.06
CA PRO A 308 -11.30 3.57 -7.54
C PRO A 308 -10.32 4.48 -6.80
N VAL A 309 -10.46 5.79 -7.01
CA VAL A 309 -9.82 6.80 -6.16
C VAL A 309 -10.63 6.86 -4.86
N VAL A 310 -9.98 6.69 -3.70
CA VAL A 310 -10.66 6.56 -2.41
C VAL A 310 -10.06 7.54 -1.44
N CYS A 311 -10.78 8.63 -1.18
CA CYS A 311 -10.39 9.56 -0.13
C CYS A 311 -10.42 8.90 1.24
N GLY A 312 -9.38 9.14 2.02
CA GLY A 312 -9.23 8.68 3.39
C GLY A 312 -8.63 7.29 3.52
N ASP A 313 -8.02 6.74 2.47
CA ASP A 313 -7.31 5.45 2.55
C ASP A 313 -5.86 5.61 3.07
N GLY A 314 -5.40 6.85 3.24
CA GLY A 314 -4.08 7.21 3.75
C GLY A 314 -3.01 7.33 2.67
N ASP A 315 -3.34 7.10 1.39
CA ASP A 315 -2.39 7.01 0.30
C ASP A 315 -2.70 8.01 -0.82
N VAL A 316 -2.02 9.16 -0.85
CA VAL A 316 -2.21 10.14 -1.92
C VAL A 316 -1.67 9.62 -3.26
N GLY A 317 -2.58 9.33 -4.19
CA GLY A 317 -2.27 8.86 -5.53
C GLY A 317 -2.58 9.86 -6.64
N PRO A 318 -2.21 9.54 -7.90
CA PRO A 318 -2.67 10.31 -9.05
C PRO A 318 -4.20 10.42 -9.06
N GLY A 319 -4.72 11.64 -9.14
CA GLY A 319 -6.16 11.93 -9.06
C GLY A 319 -6.62 12.50 -7.71
N GLU A 320 -5.75 12.52 -6.70
CA GLU A 320 -6.02 13.05 -5.37
C GLU A 320 -5.15 14.27 -5.10
N GLN A 321 -5.73 15.35 -4.58
CA GLN A 321 -4.95 16.51 -4.15
C GLN A 321 -4.45 16.37 -2.70
N CYS A 322 -5.12 15.53 -1.92
CA CYS A 322 -4.83 15.23 -0.53
C CYS A 322 -5.48 13.90 -0.12
N ASP A 323 -5.06 13.41 1.05
CA ASP A 323 -5.73 12.38 1.84
C ASP A 323 -5.43 12.67 3.32
N ASP A 324 -6.45 12.66 4.18
CA ASP A 324 -6.31 12.85 5.63
C ASP A 324 -6.85 11.65 6.44
N THR A 325 -6.76 10.45 5.85
CA THR A 325 -7.11 9.13 6.42
C THR A 325 -8.58 8.96 6.78
N ASN A 326 -9.43 9.91 6.38
CA ASN A 326 -10.87 9.83 6.59
C ASN A 326 -11.66 10.57 5.49
N THR A 327 -12.98 10.65 5.63
CA THR A 327 -13.89 11.28 4.66
C THR A 327 -14.72 12.41 5.27
N SER A 328 -14.33 12.87 6.46
CA SER A 328 -14.93 14.06 7.07
C SER A 328 -14.62 15.27 6.20
N ALA A 329 -15.49 16.26 6.25
CA ALA A 329 -15.26 17.52 5.57
C ALA A 329 -14.86 18.57 6.61
N GLY A 330 -13.92 19.43 6.24
CA GLY A 330 -13.42 20.57 6.99
C GLY A 330 -12.21 20.29 7.87
N ASP A 331 -11.59 19.12 7.78
CA ASP A 331 -10.40 18.71 8.54
C ASP A 331 -9.09 18.68 7.72
N GLY A 332 -9.17 18.97 6.43
CA GLY A 332 -8.02 19.24 5.57
C GLY A 332 -8.15 18.67 4.17
N CYS A 333 -8.88 17.56 4.04
CA CYS A 333 -9.21 16.95 2.76
C CYS A 333 -10.71 16.65 2.66
N SER A 334 -11.32 16.99 1.53
CA SER A 334 -12.73 16.69 1.30
C SER A 334 -12.95 15.20 1.07
N ALA A 335 -14.18 14.73 1.25
CA ALA A 335 -14.59 13.37 0.82
C ALA A 335 -14.38 13.06 -0.68
N THR A 336 -13.96 14.04 -1.49
CA THR A 336 -13.63 13.91 -2.92
C THR A 336 -12.15 14.20 -3.20
N CYS A 337 -11.27 13.98 -2.22
CA CYS A 337 -9.82 14.16 -2.31
C CYS A 337 -9.38 15.57 -2.75
N SER A 338 -10.16 16.60 -2.39
CA SER A 338 -9.85 18.00 -2.71
C SER A 338 -9.39 18.73 -1.46
N ILE A 339 -8.39 19.61 -1.57
CA ILE A 339 -7.87 20.33 -0.41
C ILE A 339 -8.94 21.26 0.16
N GLU A 340 -9.19 21.18 1.46
CA GLU A 340 -10.18 22.00 2.17
C GLU A 340 -9.51 22.95 3.17
N GLY A 341 -10.16 24.08 3.44
CA GLY A 341 -9.68 25.03 4.44
C GLY A 341 -8.34 25.69 4.11
N ALA A 342 -7.85 25.52 2.88
CA ALA A 342 -6.63 26.12 2.40
C ALA A 342 -6.75 27.66 2.34
N MET A 343 -5.69 28.33 2.77
CA MET A 343 -5.48 29.74 2.49
C MET A 343 -4.94 29.89 1.07
N THR A 344 -5.30 30.96 0.38
CA THR A 344 -4.67 31.34 -0.89
C THR A 344 -3.63 32.42 -0.61
N GLU A 345 -2.49 32.38 -1.30
CA GLU A 345 -1.48 33.45 -1.27
C GLU A 345 -2.09 34.83 -1.53
N THR A 346 -1.43 35.88 -1.05
CA THR A 346 -1.90 37.26 -1.23
C THR A 346 -0.75 38.16 -1.66
N GLU A 347 -0.61 38.31 -2.97
CA GLU A 347 0.42 39.15 -3.56
C GLU A 347 0.20 40.67 -3.36
N PRO A 348 1.26 41.48 -3.19
CA PRO A 348 2.66 41.07 -3.02
C PRO A 348 2.97 40.64 -1.58
N ASN A 349 3.71 39.54 -1.39
CA ASN A 349 4.23 39.09 -0.09
C ASN A 349 5.73 39.43 0.10
N GLU A 350 6.37 40.03 -0.90
CA GLU A 350 7.83 40.20 -1.05
C GLU A 350 8.14 41.69 -1.15
N ASP A 351 9.35 42.09 -1.51
CA ASP A 351 9.66 43.52 -1.73
C ASP A 351 8.87 44.19 -2.89
N GLY A 352 8.06 43.41 -3.62
CA GLY A 352 7.14 43.86 -4.66
C GLY A 352 7.82 44.13 -5.99
N THR A 353 9.06 43.67 -6.17
CA THR A 353 9.78 43.75 -7.44
C THR A 353 10.21 42.37 -7.92
N PRO A 354 9.73 41.90 -9.09
CA PRO A 354 10.22 40.64 -9.64
C PRO A 354 11.71 40.76 -9.89
N SER A 355 12.48 39.88 -9.24
CA SER A 355 13.93 39.89 -9.32
C SER A 355 14.40 38.77 -10.23
N THR A 356 15.45 39.03 -11.01
CA THR A 356 16.07 37.99 -11.84
C THR A 356 17.54 37.94 -11.48
N GLY A 357 18.05 36.78 -11.07
CA GLY A 357 19.49 36.56 -10.90
C GLY A 357 19.93 35.97 -9.57
N GLY A 358 19.03 35.29 -8.85
CA GLY A 358 19.41 34.40 -7.76
C GLY A 358 20.34 33.27 -8.23
N SER A 359 21.26 32.82 -7.37
CA SER A 359 22.06 31.61 -7.63
C SER A 359 21.67 30.52 -6.64
N GLY A 360 21.12 29.43 -7.16
CA GLY A 360 20.58 28.34 -6.34
C GLY A 360 19.34 28.82 -5.58
N ILE A 361 19.33 28.61 -4.27
CA ILE A 361 18.21 29.02 -3.39
C ILE A 361 18.33 30.44 -2.83
N ASN A 362 19.47 31.12 -3.00
CA ASN A 362 19.70 32.44 -2.43
C ASN A 362 18.93 33.52 -3.20
N GLY A 363 17.64 33.61 -2.88
CA GLY A 363 16.74 34.65 -3.34
C GLY A 363 17.15 36.04 -2.84
N ASN A 364 16.69 37.07 -3.55
CA ASN A 364 17.20 38.44 -3.40
C ASN A 364 16.11 39.53 -3.31
N ASP A 365 14.85 39.14 -3.10
CA ASP A 365 13.65 39.99 -3.08
C ASP A 365 12.86 39.94 -1.76
N PHE A 366 13.46 39.38 -0.70
CA PHE A 366 12.83 39.30 0.62
C PHE A 366 12.36 40.67 1.15
N GLY A 367 11.08 40.76 1.53
CA GLY A 367 10.47 41.95 2.13
C GLY A 367 9.63 41.68 3.38
N SER A 368 10.18 41.89 4.59
CA SER A 368 9.46 41.61 5.85
C SER A 368 8.21 42.47 6.12
N THR A 369 8.00 43.55 5.35
CA THR A 369 6.80 44.39 5.48
C THR A 369 5.60 43.79 4.74
N ASN A 370 5.83 43.27 3.54
CA ASN A 370 4.79 42.69 2.69
C ASN A 370 4.54 41.22 3.02
N ALA A 371 5.49 40.54 3.66
CA ALA A 371 5.35 39.17 4.16
C ALA A 371 4.17 38.92 5.13
N LEU A 372 3.49 40.00 5.54
CA LEU A 372 2.27 39.97 6.35
C LEU A 372 1.00 39.99 5.49
N ALA A 373 1.09 39.87 4.17
CA ALA A 373 -0.07 39.97 3.28
C ALA A 373 -1.12 38.87 3.56
N ASN A 374 -0.67 37.65 3.84
CA ASN A 374 -1.51 36.55 4.34
C ASN A 374 -1.81 36.61 5.85
N GLY A 375 -1.35 37.66 6.55
CA GLY A 375 -1.40 37.79 7.99
C GLY A 375 -0.33 36.98 8.72
N LEU A 376 -0.46 36.90 10.05
CA LEU A 376 0.42 36.09 10.90
C LEU A 376 -0.12 34.68 11.00
N ILE A 377 0.61 33.72 10.43
CA ILE A 377 0.28 32.30 10.49
C ILE A 377 0.67 31.79 11.86
N SER A 378 -0.26 31.20 12.62
CA SER A 378 -0.05 30.79 14.01
C SER A 378 -0.60 29.40 14.35
N GLY A 379 -0.98 28.63 13.34
CA GLY A 379 -1.53 27.29 13.49
C GLY A 379 -1.43 26.48 12.20
N ASN A 380 -1.90 25.24 12.25
CA ASN A 380 -1.91 24.33 11.10
C ASN A 380 -2.70 24.94 9.94
N THR A 381 -2.11 24.94 8.75
CA THR A 381 -2.76 25.42 7.55
C THR A 381 -2.07 24.87 6.31
N THR A 382 -2.80 24.86 5.20
CA THR A 382 -2.23 24.70 3.86
C THR A 382 -2.37 26.03 3.13
N ILE A 383 -1.33 26.46 2.44
CA ILE A 383 -1.34 27.67 1.60
C ILE A 383 -1.21 27.21 0.15
N LEU A 384 -2.17 27.59 -0.69
CA LEU A 384 -2.12 27.37 -2.12
C LEU A 384 -1.54 28.63 -2.77
N ALA A 385 -0.45 28.44 -3.48
CA ALA A 385 0.41 29.52 -3.93
C ALA A 385 0.98 29.23 -5.34
N SER A 386 1.61 30.22 -5.96
CA SER A 386 2.22 30.15 -7.28
C SER A 386 3.39 31.11 -7.36
N ILE A 387 4.51 30.64 -7.95
CA ILE A 387 5.65 31.50 -8.24
C ILE A 387 5.45 32.05 -9.64
N MET A 388 4.68 33.13 -9.76
CA MET A 388 4.31 33.74 -11.03
C MET A 388 4.04 35.25 -10.89
N PRO A 389 4.77 36.13 -11.61
CA PRO A 389 5.54 35.88 -12.84
C PRO A 389 6.95 35.31 -12.63
N ASN A 390 7.78 35.21 -13.68
CA ASN A 390 9.17 34.79 -13.48
C ASN A 390 9.93 35.84 -12.65
N GLY A 391 10.68 35.40 -11.65
CA GLY A 391 11.33 36.29 -10.68
C GLY A 391 10.47 36.65 -9.48
N ASP A 392 9.33 35.97 -9.34
CA ASP A 392 8.53 35.97 -8.13
C ASP A 392 9.20 35.06 -7.08
N GLU A 393 9.09 35.42 -5.83
CA GLU A 393 9.40 34.58 -4.67
C GLU A 393 8.22 34.74 -3.70
N ASP A 394 8.11 33.91 -2.67
CA ASP A 394 6.96 33.96 -1.76
C ASP A 394 7.43 34.04 -0.30
N VAL A 395 6.95 35.02 0.48
CA VAL A 395 7.30 35.20 1.88
C VAL A 395 6.09 35.10 2.79
N PHE A 396 6.08 34.09 3.68
CA PHE A 396 5.01 33.89 4.66
C PHE A 396 5.51 34.11 6.10
N ALA A 397 4.80 34.95 6.86
CA ALA A 397 5.10 35.22 8.26
C ALA A 397 4.53 34.16 9.23
N LEU A 398 5.41 33.34 9.79
CA LEU A 398 5.12 32.33 10.80
C LEU A 398 5.33 32.89 12.19
N THR A 399 4.33 32.82 13.07
CA THR A 399 4.43 33.29 14.45
C THR A 399 3.99 32.22 15.44
N ASN A 400 4.61 32.20 16.61
CA ASN A 400 4.09 31.47 17.76
C ASN A 400 3.29 32.44 18.66
N ALA A 401 1.97 32.43 18.51
CA ALA A 401 1.06 33.25 19.33
C ALA A 401 0.76 32.63 20.71
N GLY A 402 1.26 31.42 20.98
CA GLY A 402 1.04 30.69 22.22
C GLY A 402 2.04 31.03 23.32
N THR A 403 1.99 30.24 24.40
CA THR A 403 2.83 30.41 25.59
C THR A 403 3.90 29.32 25.76
N ALA A 404 3.87 28.29 24.92
CA ALA A 404 4.85 27.21 24.90
C ALA A 404 5.65 27.24 23.59
N ASN A 405 6.83 26.64 23.57
CA ASN A 405 7.58 26.46 22.32
C ASN A 405 6.78 25.56 21.37
N VAL A 406 6.89 25.84 20.07
CA VAL A 406 6.26 25.03 19.02
C VAL A 406 7.30 24.69 17.96
N THR A 407 7.21 23.49 17.45
CA THR A 407 7.90 23.06 16.23
C THR A 407 6.96 23.29 15.05
N VAL A 408 7.45 23.97 14.03
CA VAL A 408 6.72 24.25 12.79
C VAL A 408 7.41 23.50 11.66
N LYS A 409 6.69 22.55 11.07
CA LYS A 409 7.11 21.87 9.84
C LYS A 409 6.50 22.60 8.64
N LEU A 410 7.36 22.85 7.66
CA LEU A 410 7.05 23.49 6.39
C LEU A 410 7.34 22.46 5.30
N ASP A 411 6.33 22.05 4.56
CA ASP A 411 6.46 21.08 3.47
C ASP A 411 5.84 21.64 2.20
N ILE A 412 6.63 21.75 1.13
CA ILE A 412 6.14 22.17 -0.18
C ILE A 412 5.73 20.95 -1.00
N TRP A 413 4.61 21.03 -1.71
CA TRP A 413 4.09 19.98 -2.57
C TRP A 413 3.66 20.52 -3.92
N ASN A 414 3.89 19.74 -4.96
CA ASN A 414 3.29 19.99 -6.27
C ASN A 414 1.80 19.62 -6.21
N ILE A 415 0.95 20.52 -6.69
CA ILE A 415 -0.51 20.31 -6.76
C ILE A 415 -1.05 20.46 -8.19
N ALA A 416 -0.15 20.44 -9.18
CA ALA A 416 -0.54 20.33 -10.57
C ALA A 416 -1.25 19.00 -10.84
N THR A 417 -1.91 18.89 -11.99
CA THR A 417 -2.59 17.65 -12.42
C THR A 417 -1.64 16.45 -12.29
N ASN A 418 -2.14 15.35 -11.68
CA ASN A 418 -1.41 14.12 -11.33
C ASN A 418 -0.47 14.20 -10.11
N PHE A 419 -0.45 15.33 -9.39
CA PHE A 419 0.24 15.48 -8.11
C PHE A 419 -0.75 15.85 -6.99
N GLY A 420 -0.29 15.72 -5.74
CA GLY A 420 -1.05 16.02 -4.54
C GLY A 420 -0.13 16.11 -3.31
N ILE A 421 -0.67 16.56 -2.18
CA ILE A 421 0.05 16.62 -0.91
C ILE A 421 0.43 15.20 -0.49
N GLY A 422 1.72 14.91 -0.35
CA GLY A 422 2.22 13.55 -0.08
C GLY A 422 2.93 12.93 -1.28
N THR A 423 2.70 13.42 -2.49
CA THR A 423 3.36 12.94 -3.71
C THR A 423 4.67 13.70 -3.96
N PRO A 424 5.82 13.02 -4.08
CA PRO A 424 7.10 13.65 -4.41
C PRO A 424 7.01 14.47 -5.70
N CYS A 425 7.67 15.63 -5.72
CA CYS A 425 7.59 16.55 -6.86
C CYS A 425 8.35 16.06 -8.09
N GLY A 426 9.25 15.10 -7.94
CA GLY A 426 10.07 14.58 -9.04
C GLY A 426 10.91 15.70 -9.67
N ALA A 427 11.04 15.65 -10.99
CA ALA A 427 11.65 16.72 -11.78
C ALA A 427 10.65 17.80 -12.25
N ALA A 428 9.36 17.69 -11.89
CA ALA A 428 8.29 18.51 -12.46
C ALA A 428 8.34 19.97 -11.98
N ILE A 429 8.64 20.17 -10.69
CA ILE A 429 8.93 21.48 -10.10
C ILE A 429 10.18 21.36 -9.23
N ASP A 430 10.82 22.50 -8.96
CA ASP A 430 12.10 22.58 -8.25
C ASP A 430 12.07 23.82 -7.35
N THR A 431 11.86 23.61 -6.06
CA THR A 431 11.70 24.70 -5.09
C THR A 431 12.97 24.87 -4.27
N GLY A 432 13.15 26.05 -3.71
CA GLY A 432 14.04 26.31 -2.60
C GLY A 432 13.25 26.95 -1.47
N MET A 433 13.70 26.72 -0.25
CA MET A 433 13.11 27.35 0.92
C MET A 433 14.20 27.88 1.84
N HIS A 434 14.06 29.14 2.26
CA HIS A 434 14.80 29.74 3.35
C HIS A 434 13.87 30.06 4.50
N LEU A 435 14.34 29.80 5.72
CA LEU A 435 13.77 30.42 6.90
C LEU A 435 14.58 31.67 7.23
N ARG A 436 13.94 32.84 7.27
CA ARG A 436 14.61 34.12 7.52
C ARG A 436 14.15 34.79 8.82
N ASP A 437 15.03 35.63 9.37
CA ASP A 437 14.66 36.60 10.41
C ASP A 437 14.09 37.90 9.80
N ALA A 438 13.65 38.84 10.64
CA ALA A 438 13.06 40.10 10.18
C ALA A 438 14.03 41.04 9.45
N ALA A 439 15.35 40.82 9.61
CA ALA A 439 16.40 41.54 8.89
C ALA A 439 16.76 40.86 7.55
N GLY A 440 16.12 39.73 7.23
CA GLY A 440 16.36 38.96 6.01
C GLY A 440 17.52 37.97 6.10
N ASN A 441 18.15 37.80 7.26
CA ASN A 441 19.21 36.82 7.40
C ASN A 441 18.63 35.40 7.33
N SER A 442 19.23 34.54 6.51
CA SER A 442 18.87 33.12 6.45
C SER A 442 19.32 32.40 7.72
N LEU A 443 18.39 31.71 8.36
CA LEU A 443 18.57 30.91 9.58
C LEU A 443 18.68 29.42 9.26
N ALA A 444 17.91 28.96 8.28
CA ALA A 444 17.93 27.59 7.77
C ALA A 444 17.51 27.61 6.29
N SER A 445 17.87 26.57 5.56
CA SER A 445 17.52 26.47 4.15
C SER A 445 17.50 25.03 3.67
N ASN A 446 16.66 24.74 2.68
CA ASN A 446 16.57 23.45 2.01
C ASN A 446 16.18 23.67 0.54
N ASP A 447 16.83 22.97 -0.38
CA ASP A 447 16.47 22.90 -1.80
C ASP A 447 15.65 21.64 -2.07
N ASP A 448 16.16 20.48 -1.69
CA ASP A 448 15.49 19.20 -1.94
C ASP A 448 15.14 18.48 -0.64
N ARG A 449 13.93 17.92 -0.56
CA ARG A 449 13.51 17.07 0.57
C ARG A 449 14.42 15.86 0.73
N ASN A 450 14.84 15.24 -0.36
CA ASN A 450 15.60 13.97 -0.35
C ASN A 450 16.85 13.97 -1.27
N GLY A 451 17.43 15.13 -1.60
CA GLY A 451 18.70 15.21 -2.35
C GLY A 451 18.63 14.78 -3.82
N GLY A 452 17.50 15.03 -4.50
CA GLY A 452 17.42 15.07 -5.96
C GLY A 452 16.22 14.35 -6.62
N SER A 453 15.65 13.31 -5.98
CA SER A 453 14.45 12.62 -6.52
C SER A 453 13.15 13.34 -6.19
N ASP A 454 13.14 14.08 -5.08
CA ASP A 454 12.06 14.98 -4.68
C ASP A 454 12.62 16.38 -4.53
N ARG A 455 12.38 17.20 -5.55
CA ARG A 455 12.92 18.56 -5.70
C ARG A 455 12.03 19.64 -5.06
N CYS A 456 11.05 19.21 -4.27
CA CYS A 456 10.36 20.12 -3.36
C CYS A 456 11.09 20.21 -2.04
N SER A 457 11.01 21.37 -1.41
CA SER A 457 11.76 21.67 -0.19
C SER A 457 10.93 21.39 1.08
N THR A 458 11.62 21.04 2.16
CA THR A 458 11.07 20.92 3.51
C THR A 458 11.96 21.60 4.54
N LEU A 459 11.37 22.21 5.56
CA LEU A 459 12.09 22.74 6.72
C LEU A 459 11.31 22.49 8.00
N THR A 460 12.03 22.30 9.09
CA THR A 460 11.45 22.24 10.44
C THR A 460 12.14 23.26 11.33
N VAL A 461 11.37 24.05 12.06
CA VAL A 461 11.88 25.14 12.91
C VAL A 461 11.16 25.16 14.26
N ALA A 462 11.90 25.41 15.34
CA ALA A 462 11.33 25.73 16.64
C ALA A 462 11.09 27.24 16.78
N LEU A 463 9.89 27.63 17.18
CA LEU A 463 9.51 29.02 17.50
C LEU A 463 9.22 29.16 18.99
N THR A 464 9.93 30.07 19.65
CA THR A 464 9.62 30.44 21.05
C THR A 464 8.39 31.34 21.13
N PRO A 465 7.70 31.44 22.28
CA PRO A 465 6.53 32.30 22.44
C PRO A 465 6.76 33.74 21.97
N GLY A 466 5.88 34.24 21.11
CA GLY A 466 5.94 35.57 20.50
C GLY A 466 6.99 35.74 19.39
N GLN A 467 7.73 34.70 19.04
CA GLN A 467 8.72 34.75 17.97
C GLN A 467 8.04 34.67 16.60
N THR A 468 8.48 35.54 15.68
CA THR A 468 8.10 35.49 14.27
C THR A 468 9.31 35.18 13.39
N ARG A 469 9.10 34.35 12.37
CA ARG A 469 10.05 33.97 11.31
C ARG A 469 9.34 34.00 9.97
N PHE A 470 10.13 34.00 8.90
CA PHE A 470 9.61 34.14 7.55
C PHE A 470 10.03 32.93 6.72
N ALA A 471 9.06 32.18 6.21
CA ALA A 471 9.31 31.16 5.20
C ALA A 471 9.40 31.87 3.85
N HIS A 472 10.55 31.76 3.21
CA HIS A 472 10.84 32.35 1.92
C HIS A 472 10.98 31.24 0.89
N VAL A 473 9.97 31.10 0.03
CA VAL A 473 9.90 30.07 -1.01
C VAL A 473 10.32 30.68 -2.33
N ILE A 474 11.13 29.95 -3.08
CA ILE A 474 11.72 30.40 -4.32
C ILE A 474 11.69 29.23 -5.31
N ARG A 475 11.62 29.51 -6.60
CA ARG A 475 11.94 28.49 -7.61
C ARG A 475 13.46 28.37 -7.69
N TYR A 476 14.03 27.18 -7.45
CA TYR A 476 15.49 26.98 -7.41
C TYR A 476 16.17 27.57 -8.67
N GLY A 477 17.12 28.48 -8.49
CA GLY A 477 17.86 29.14 -9.55
C GLY A 477 17.11 30.26 -10.27
N ASP A 478 15.86 30.56 -9.90
CA ASP A 478 15.16 31.79 -10.30
C ASP A 478 15.08 32.01 -11.83
N THR A 479 14.79 30.92 -12.57
CA THR A 479 14.74 30.96 -14.05
C THR A 479 13.43 30.47 -14.65
N ALA A 480 12.43 30.13 -13.84
CA ALA A 480 11.10 29.75 -14.33
C ALA A 480 10.00 30.04 -13.30
N VAL A 481 8.76 29.94 -13.75
CA VAL A 481 7.56 30.01 -12.90
C VAL A 481 7.20 28.64 -12.32
N ILE A 482 6.51 28.63 -11.19
CA ILE A 482 5.79 27.47 -10.65
C ILE A 482 4.30 27.83 -10.63
N PRO A 483 3.48 27.31 -11.58
CA PRO A 483 2.09 27.75 -11.71
C PRO A 483 1.19 27.47 -10.51
N SER A 484 1.55 26.47 -9.69
CA SER A 484 0.82 26.12 -8.48
C SER A 484 1.67 25.21 -7.59
N TYR A 485 1.70 25.50 -6.30
CA TYR A 485 2.23 24.62 -5.26
C TYR A 485 1.40 24.76 -3.97
N ALA A 486 1.53 23.80 -3.06
CA ALA A 486 0.97 23.89 -1.71
C ALA A 486 2.10 23.96 -0.69
N LEU A 487 2.09 24.96 0.19
CA LEU A 487 2.90 25.00 1.40
C LEU A 487 2.07 24.52 2.58
N VAL A 488 2.37 23.32 3.07
CA VAL A 488 1.75 22.72 4.25
C VAL A 488 2.53 23.14 5.48
N VAL A 489 1.85 23.84 6.39
CA VAL A 489 2.40 24.35 7.64
C VAL A 489 1.77 23.58 8.80
N LYS A 490 2.60 22.86 9.57
CA LYS A 490 2.15 22.08 10.73
C LYS A 490 2.87 22.56 11.99
N TYR A 491 2.08 23.13 12.91
CA TYR A 491 2.48 23.47 14.26
C TYR A 491 2.25 22.27 15.18
N LYS A 492 3.31 21.84 15.84
CA LYS A 492 3.28 20.87 16.92
C LYS A 492 3.84 21.53 18.19
N PRO A 493 3.10 21.57 19.31
CA PRO A 493 3.67 21.97 20.60
C PRO A 493 4.87 21.10 20.96
N VAL A 494 5.94 21.71 21.47
CA VAL A 494 7.06 20.96 22.05
C VAL A 494 6.62 20.49 23.44
N VAL A 495 6.68 19.18 23.70
CA VAL A 495 6.16 18.56 24.92
C VAL A 495 7.26 17.73 25.57
N CYS A 496 7.84 18.25 26.66
CA CYS A 496 8.76 17.48 27.48
C CYS A 496 8.06 16.25 28.07
N GLY A 497 8.73 15.11 28.02
CA GLY A 497 8.32 13.87 28.64
C GLY A 497 7.44 12.99 27.77
N ASP A 498 7.40 13.22 26.45
CA ASP A 498 6.66 12.38 25.51
C ASP A 498 7.49 11.19 24.98
N GLY A 499 8.76 11.12 25.36
CA GLY A 499 9.68 10.04 25.02
C GLY A 499 10.40 10.21 23.69
N ALA A 500 10.24 11.35 23.02
CA ALA A 500 10.99 11.72 21.83
C ALA A 500 11.81 12.99 22.11
N ILE A 501 13.05 13.05 21.64
CA ILE A 501 13.81 14.31 21.63
C ILE A 501 13.55 14.99 20.28
N GLU A 502 12.71 16.01 20.29
CA GLU A 502 12.33 16.78 19.10
C GLU A 502 13.20 18.02 18.90
N PHE A 503 13.12 18.61 17.70
CA PHE A 503 13.84 19.84 17.41
C PHE A 503 13.33 20.99 18.29
N GLY A 504 14.16 21.51 19.19
CA GLY A 504 13.79 22.52 20.19
C GLY A 504 13.88 22.01 21.63
N GLU A 505 14.05 20.70 21.82
CA GLU A 505 14.30 20.07 23.10
C GLU A 505 15.80 19.86 23.30
N THR A 506 16.27 19.96 24.54
CA THR A 506 17.67 19.61 24.87
C THR A 506 17.77 18.24 25.55
N CYS A 507 16.65 17.73 26.03
CA CYS A 507 16.44 16.41 26.62
C CYS A 507 14.95 16.06 26.60
N ASP A 508 14.66 14.78 26.81
CA ASP A 508 13.35 14.22 27.14
C ASP A 508 13.62 12.96 27.98
N ASP A 509 13.01 12.84 29.17
CA ASP A 509 13.13 11.68 30.07
C ASP A 509 11.79 10.97 30.31
N MET A 510 10.91 11.01 29.30
CA MET A 510 9.60 10.35 29.27
C MET A 510 8.63 10.80 30.37
N ASN A 511 8.95 11.88 31.09
CA ASN A 511 8.05 12.47 32.06
C ASN A 511 8.37 13.97 32.30
N THR A 512 7.70 14.60 33.27
CA THR A 512 7.90 16.03 33.60
C THR A 512 8.28 16.23 35.07
N THR A 513 8.81 15.19 35.71
CA THR A 513 9.29 15.26 37.09
C THR A 513 10.55 16.11 37.11
N ALA A 514 10.81 16.73 38.26
CA ALA A 514 12.04 17.50 38.44
C ALA A 514 13.03 16.70 39.28
N GLY A 515 14.30 16.75 38.91
CA GLY A 515 15.45 16.10 39.54
C GLY A 515 15.77 14.70 39.01
N ASP A 516 15.20 14.28 37.89
CA ASP A 516 15.41 12.97 37.26
C ASP A 516 16.07 13.03 35.86
N GLY A 517 16.34 14.23 35.35
CA GLY A 517 17.21 14.41 34.19
C GLY A 517 16.81 15.59 33.30
N CYS A 518 15.52 15.73 33.03
CA CYS A 518 14.97 16.79 32.17
C CYS A 518 13.84 17.54 32.87
N ASP A 519 13.94 18.88 32.94
CA ASP A 519 12.87 19.66 33.54
C ASP A 519 11.66 19.78 32.60
N ALA A 520 10.52 20.22 33.15
CA ALA A 520 9.28 20.43 32.39
C ALA A 520 9.36 21.48 31.26
N ALA A 521 10.53 22.11 31.04
CA ALA A 521 10.82 23.02 29.94
C ALA A 521 11.82 22.42 28.92
N CYS A 522 11.99 21.10 28.93
CA CYS A 522 12.92 20.34 28.09
C CYS A 522 14.38 20.79 28.25
N GLN A 523 14.78 21.26 29.45
CA GLN A 523 16.16 21.62 29.78
C GLN A 523 16.81 20.56 30.66
N ILE A 524 18.07 20.23 30.36
CA ILE A 524 18.86 19.31 31.18
C ILE A 524 18.99 19.88 32.58
N GLU A 525 18.58 19.11 33.57
CA GLU A 525 18.65 19.51 34.95
C GLU A 525 20.10 19.51 35.46
N PRO A 526 20.53 20.53 36.22
CA PRO A 526 21.84 20.52 36.84
C PRO A 526 21.96 19.36 37.84
N ILE A 527 23.08 18.64 37.76
CA ILE A 527 23.45 17.53 38.65
C ILE A 527 23.57 17.97 40.12
#